data_AF-A0A2N5CKY7-F1
#
_entry.id   AF-A0A2N5CKY7-F1
#
_cell.length_a   1.000
_cell.length_b   1.000
_cell.length_c   1.000
_cell.angle_alpha   90.00
_cell.angle_beta   90.00
_cell.angle_gamma   90.00
#
_symmetry.space_group_name_H-M   'P 1'
#
loop_
_entity.id
_entity.type
_entity.pdbx_description
1 polymer ?
#
loop_
_entity_poly.entity_id
_entity_poly.type
_entity_poly.pdbx_seq_one_letter_code
_entity_poly.pdbx_strand_id
1 'polypeptide(L)'
;MPTVKILIVTDSYSGGYRRTLPANGTEQFHLGEFVHVLETTAWDGFNLQITKAHRDNPPGAGADLTDFDFSTHDLNQYDEIFMFPITRDGAANASAAEVAAIARFMDRGGGVFATGDHEDLGASLCRQIPRVRSMRRWYWPETGPLGEPPAPVGTVGEDHLELRHDTLREGPDDADTEYDFDDQSDNRGQEIYPRWFSSISGRYFRRNYPHPLLCSPGGVVRRLPDHAHEGQCEVPANLGHTISIPVPGPTPDYSEEEYPVGIGTTQRIAPVVVAQDKVIGGHTTNDPDKPATAETKLFGVIGAYDGHLVERAGRRLGRVAVDSTWHHFFNVNLIGDSGSPEPRKRLGFLAPLLPGQTDDYEPIKAYFRNLVYWLIPHDRQILVVYEAFRAMARRPQMIEFLPKLDRKTLPDPRVRWHLKLAGLADHYFASVRGGCFTLQFLPIVLYPIQPLRPLWEVLQEQVYPWNAAVRVKERGEVLDARLEVDPKIFADVVVGAAVLAAAAQEGKDDLKTWLRDVEVLATRGLREVRASLAESQKRSGALVSKLDERALLAEPSLTKA
;
A
#
# COMPACT_ATOMS: atom_id res chain seq x y z
N MET A 1 13.33 7.90 -17.31
CA MET A 1 12.79 7.34 -16.05
C MET A 1 12.82 8.41 -14.98
N PRO A 2 11.68 8.68 -14.32
CA PRO A 2 11.61 9.57 -13.16
C PRO A 2 12.39 8.98 -11.98
N THR A 3 12.77 9.85 -11.05
CA THR A 3 13.36 9.44 -9.76
C THR A 3 12.35 9.69 -8.66
N VAL A 4 12.06 8.67 -7.85
CA VAL A 4 11.31 8.78 -6.59
C VAL A 4 12.33 8.96 -5.46
N LYS A 5 12.16 10.01 -4.66
CA LYS A 5 13.10 10.41 -3.61
C LYS A 5 12.49 10.21 -2.23
N ILE A 6 13.14 9.40 -1.40
CA ILE A 6 12.66 9.08 -0.05
C ILE A 6 13.64 9.65 0.98
N LEU A 7 13.10 10.33 1.98
CA LEU A 7 13.80 10.65 3.21
C LEU A 7 13.43 9.58 4.26
N ILE A 8 14.41 8.85 4.76
CA ILE A 8 14.23 7.92 5.89
C ILE A 8 14.83 8.59 7.12
N VAL A 9 14.06 8.72 8.19
CA VAL A 9 14.46 9.41 9.42
C VAL A 9 14.36 8.47 10.62
N THR A 10 15.41 8.40 11.43
CA THR A 10 15.42 7.75 12.74
C THR A 10 16.01 8.69 13.81
N ASP A 11 15.99 8.26 15.06
CA ASP A 11 16.51 8.99 16.21
C ASP A 11 17.06 8.02 17.27
N SER A 12 17.41 8.53 18.45
CA SER A 12 18.02 7.78 19.56
C SER A 12 19.46 7.35 19.28
N TYR A 13 20.26 7.21 20.34
CA TYR A 13 21.63 6.70 20.23
C TYR A 13 21.69 5.24 19.71
N SER A 14 20.61 4.47 19.89
CA SER A 14 20.50 3.08 19.42
C SER A 14 20.03 2.95 17.96
N GLY A 15 19.59 4.04 17.33
CA GLY A 15 19.09 4.09 15.96
C GLY A 15 20.21 4.28 14.93
N GLY A 16 20.06 3.69 13.76
CA GLY A 16 21.05 3.84 12.70
C GLY A 16 20.74 3.11 11.40
N TYR A 17 21.74 3.05 10.51
CA TYR A 17 21.63 2.55 9.14
C TYR A 17 22.72 1.54 8.78
N ARG A 18 23.53 1.09 9.75
CA ARG A 18 24.53 0.06 9.47
C ARG A 18 23.83 -1.27 9.21
N ARG A 19 24.24 -1.99 8.17
CA ARG A 19 23.76 -3.34 7.87
C ARG A 19 24.44 -4.40 8.74
N THR A 20 25.72 -4.26 9.03
CA THR A 20 26.45 -5.18 9.91
C THR A 20 26.65 -4.51 11.26
N LEU A 21 26.18 -5.17 12.32
CA LEU A 21 26.35 -4.73 13.69
C LEU A 21 27.57 -5.42 14.32
N PRO A 22 28.34 -4.73 15.19
CA PRO A 22 29.40 -5.38 15.95
C PRO A 22 28.80 -6.42 16.90
N ALA A 23 29.42 -7.61 16.97
CA ALA A 23 29.10 -8.60 17.98
C ALA A 23 29.28 -7.96 19.36
N ASN A 24 28.21 -7.91 20.16
CA ASN A 24 28.11 -7.31 21.51
C ASN A 24 27.77 -5.79 21.57
N GLY A 25 27.27 -5.19 20.50
CA GLY A 25 26.85 -3.78 20.51
C GLY A 25 25.39 -3.55 20.95
N THR A 26 25.14 -2.46 21.67
CA THR A 26 23.80 -1.88 21.94
C THR A 26 23.18 -1.20 20.72
N GLU A 27 23.72 -1.43 19.52
CA GLU A 27 23.32 -0.85 18.22
C GLU A 27 22.21 -1.69 17.53
N GLN A 28 21.24 -2.20 18.30
CA GLN A 28 20.28 -3.23 17.83
C GLN A 28 19.19 -2.71 16.88
N PHE A 29 18.95 -1.39 16.84
CA PHE A 29 17.81 -0.78 16.14
C PHE A 29 18.20 -0.07 14.84
N HIS A 30 18.95 -0.78 14.00
CA HIS A 30 19.41 -0.25 12.72
C HIS A 30 18.54 -0.70 11.55
N LEU A 31 18.35 0.19 10.57
CA LEU A 31 17.57 0.00 9.34
C LEU A 31 18.41 -0.48 8.15
N GLY A 32 19.62 -1.00 8.39
CA GLY A 32 20.59 -1.27 7.33
C GLY A 32 20.11 -2.34 6.32
N GLU A 33 19.47 -3.40 6.79
CA GLU A 33 18.87 -4.41 5.89
C GLU A 33 17.65 -3.86 5.16
N PHE A 34 16.76 -3.12 5.84
CA PHE A 34 15.62 -2.46 5.20
C PHE A 34 16.05 -1.55 4.04
N VAL A 35 17.05 -0.69 4.28
CA VAL A 35 17.63 0.17 3.22
C VAL A 35 18.25 -0.68 2.11
N HIS A 36 18.99 -1.73 2.46
CA HIS A 36 19.59 -2.65 1.47
C HIS A 36 18.54 -3.31 0.57
N VAL A 37 17.40 -3.74 1.12
CA VAL A 37 16.28 -4.29 0.33
C VAL A 37 15.76 -3.25 -0.65
N LEU A 38 15.57 -2.00 -0.22
CA LEU A 38 15.08 -0.94 -1.11
C LEU A 38 16.08 -0.59 -2.23
N GLU A 39 17.38 -0.55 -1.92
CA GLU A 39 18.47 -0.29 -2.88
C GLU A 39 18.64 -1.41 -3.92
N THR A 40 18.42 -2.66 -3.51
CA THR A 40 18.57 -3.83 -4.38
C THR A 40 17.28 -4.23 -5.10
N THR A 41 16.15 -3.63 -4.74
CA THR A 41 14.86 -3.86 -5.40
C THR A 41 14.85 -3.32 -6.82
N ALA A 42 14.32 -4.10 -7.76
CA ALA A 42 14.15 -3.68 -9.15
C ALA A 42 12.94 -2.74 -9.35
N TRP A 43 13.27 -1.46 -9.51
CA TRP A 43 12.50 -0.30 -9.98
C TRP A 43 11.60 -0.45 -11.23
N ASP A 44 10.36 -0.96 -11.18
CA ASP A 44 9.44 -0.85 -12.34
C ASP A 44 8.81 0.54 -12.46
N GLY A 45 9.31 1.32 -13.44
CA GLY A 45 8.81 2.64 -13.83
C GLY A 45 9.58 3.84 -13.28
N PHE A 46 10.56 3.64 -12.39
CA PHE A 46 11.38 4.73 -11.83
C PHE A 46 12.72 4.23 -11.27
N ASN A 47 13.59 5.19 -10.96
CA ASN A 47 14.77 5.00 -10.12
C ASN A 47 14.48 5.45 -8.69
N LEU A 48 14.96 4.72 -7.69
CA LEU A 48 14.85 5.12 -6.30
C LEU A 48 16.09 5.89 -5.85
N GLN A 49 15.90 6.98 -5.11
CA GLN A 49 16.95 7.69 -4.39
C GLN A 49 16.56 7.77 -2.92
N ILE A 50 17.46 7.32 -2.04
CA ILE A 50 17.26 7.33 -0.60
C ILE A 50 18.19 8.39 0.02
N THR A 51 17.67 9.13 0.99
CA THR A 51 18.46 9.96 1.90
C THR A 51 18.17 9.50 3.31
N LYS A 52 19.21 9.13 4.04
CA LYS A 52 19.14 8.71 5.44
C LYS A 52 19.39 9.90 6.34
N ALA A 53 18.52 10.13 7.32
CA ALA A 53 18.66 11.22 8.25
C ALA A 53 18.52 10.73 9.69
N HIS A 54 19.29 11.34 10.58
CA HIS A 54 19.24 11.08 12.00
C HIS A 54 18.95 12.39 12.73
N ARG A 55 17.94 12.42 13.63
CA ARG A 55 17.58 13.65 14.37
C ARG A 55 18.69 14.12 15.31
N ASP A 56 19.45 13.16 15.83
CA ASP A 56 20.71 13.41 16.56
C ASP A 56 21.94 13.13 15.67
N ASN A 57 23.11 13.01 16.29
CA ASN A 57 24.36 12.64 15.62
C ASN A 57 25.16 11.58 16.41
N PRO A 58 24.59 10.38 16.65
CA PRO A 58 25.32 9.36 17.36
C PRO A 58 26.46 8.83 16.48
N PRO A 59 27.66 8.63 17.05
CA PRO A 59 28.79 8.11 16.31
C PRO A 59 28.43 6.79 15.63
N GLY A 60 28.54 6.76 14.30
CA GLY A 60 28.35 5.53 13.56
C GLY A 60 26.94 5.22 13.06
N ALA A 61 25.95 6.10 13.29
CA ALA A 61 24.59 5.89 12.76
C ALA A 61 24.54 5.68 11.24
N GLY A 62 25.52 6.16 10.47
CA GLY A 62 25.58 5.96 9.03
C GLY A 62 24.51 6.75 8.25
N ALA A 63 23.97 7.81 8.86
CA ALA A 63 23.08 8.75 8.21
C ALA A 63 23.84 9.69 7.26
N ASP A 64 23.16 10.17 6.22
CA ASP A 64 23.69 11.16 5.27
C ASP A 64 23.47 12.59 5.81
N LEU A 65 22.41 12.79 6.59
CA LEU A 65 22.09 14.02 7.32
C LEU A 65 22.09 13.73 8.82
N THR A 66 22.85 14.50 9.59
CA THR A 66 22.94 14.39 11.06
C THR A 66 22.34 15.64 11.71
N ASP A 67 21.96 15.56 12.98
CA ASP A 67 21.31 16.66 13.71
C ASP A 67 20.08 17.20 12.93
N PHE A 68 19.32 16.27 12.35
CA PHE A 68 18.29 16.56 11.36
C PHE A 68 17.04 17.17 12.00
N ASP A 69 16.61 18.31 11.45
CA ASP A 69 15.40 19.03 11.85
C ASP A 69 14.49 19.25 10.63
N PHE A 70 13.27 18.71 10.69
CA PHE A 70 12.27 18.83 9.61
C PHE A 70 11.86 20.27 9.31
N SER A 71 11.99 21.18 10.29
CA SER A 71 11.57 22.58 10.16
C SER A 71 12.56 23.44 9.39
N THR A 72 13.84 23.05 9.37
CA THR A 72 14.92 23.79 8.70
C THR A 72 15.33 23.16 7.37
N HIS A 73 15.04 21.87 7.17
CA HIS A 73 15.35 21.17 5.93
C HIS A 73 14.30 21.38 4.85
N ASP A 74 14.71 21.50 3.58
CA ASP A 74 13.76 21.60 2.47
C ASP A 74 13.13 20.24 2.17
N LEU A 75 11.94 20.01 2.71
CA LEU A 75 11.18 18.78 2.48
C LEU A 75 10.63 18.66 1.04
N ASN A 76 10.63 19.73 0.23
CA ASN A 76 10.09 19.67 -1.14
C ASN A 76 10.96 18.87 -2.12
N GLN A 77 12.19 18.55 -1.73
CA GLN A 77 13.06 17.72 -2.54
C GLN A 77 12.70 16.22 -2.48
N TYR A 78 11.82 15.82 -1.55
CA TYR A 78 11.40 14.44 -1.36
C TYR A 78 9.96 14.21 -1.84
N ASP A 79 9.71 12.97 -2.22
CA ASP A 79 8.38 12.46 -2.53
C ASP A 79 7.73 11.80 -1.32
N GLU A 80 8.56 11.18 -0.48
CA GLU A 80 8.13 10.38 0.65
C GLU A 80 9.03 10.61 1.87
N ILE A 81 8.43 10.53 3.08
CA ILE A 81 9.13 10.56 4.36
C ILE A 81 8.78 9.29 5.14
N PHE A 82 9.79 8.53 5.55
CA PHE A 82 9.63 7.32 6.36
C PHE A 82 10.23 7.59 7.73
N MET A 83 9.42 7.48 8.78
CA MET A 83 9.81 7.82 10.15
C MET A 83 9.87 6.55 11.02
N PHE A 84 11.05 6.29 11.58
CA PHE A 84 11.36 5.21 12.51
C PHE A 84 11.90 5.78 13.83
N PRO A 85 11.13 6.61 14.55
CA PRO A 85 11.54 7.13 15.84
C PRO A 85 11.51 6.02 16.90
N ILE A 86 12.53 6.00 17.76
CA ILE A 86 12.68 5.09 18.88
C ILE A 86 12.40 5.85 20.18
N THR A 87 12.75 7.13 20.22
CA THR A 87 12.71 7.97 21.42
C THR A 87 11.28 8.12 21.98
N ARG A 88 11.14 7.89 23.30
CA ARG A 88 9.89 7.99 24.08
C ARG A 88 9.42 9.42 24.27
N ASP A 89 8.21 9.61 24.77
CA ASP A 89 7.69 10.94 25.05
C ASP A 89 8.51 11.67 26.13
N GLY A 90 8.54 13.00 26.02
CA GLY A 90 9.23 13.90 26.96
C GLY A 90 10.72 14.06 26.67
N ALA A 91 11.30 13.21 25.82
CA ALA A 91 12.68 13.31 25.37
C ALA A 91 12.74 13.81 23.92
N ALA A 92 13.30 15.00 23.69
CA ALA A 92 13.54 15.56 22.35
C ALA A 92 12.29 15.56 21.42
N ASN A 93 11.13 15.86 21.99
CA ASN A 93 9.86 15.92 21.26
C ASN A 93 9.95 16.86 20.05
N ALA A 94 9.31 16.46 18.95
CA ALA A 94 9.17 17.27 17.75
C ALA A 94 8.57 18.64 18.10
N SER A 95 9.24 19.69 17.63
CA SER A 95 8.78 21.05 17.78
C SER A 95 7.51 21.30 16.96
N ALA A 96 6.74 22.31 17.34
CA ALA A 96 5.57 22.74 16.55
C ALA A 96 5.94 23.07 15.09
N ALA A 97 7.16 23.58 14.86
CA ALA A 97 7.66 23.87 13.52
C ALA A 97 7.92 22.60 12.70
N GLU A 98 8.49 21.55 13.30
CA GLU A 98 8.69 20.24 12.65
C GLU A 98 7.34 19.60 12.30
N VAL A 99 6.41 19.55 13.28
CA VAL A 99 5.08 18.96 13.07
C VAL A 99 4.34 19.71 11.95
N ALA A 100 4.39 21.05 11.93
CA ALA A 100 3.80 21.85 10.87
C ALA A 100 4.49 21.65 9.51
N ALA A 101 5.81 21.46 9.48
CA ALA A 101 6.55 21.19 8.24
C ALA A 101 6.11 19.86 7.60
N ILE A 102 6.00 18.79 8.40
CA ILE A 102 5.53 17.47 7.96
C ILE A 102 4.05 17.52 7.57
N ALA A 103 3.21 18.20 8.35
CA ALA A 103 1.80 18.41 8.03
C ALA A 103 1.62 19.05 6.65
N ARG A 104 2.38 20.13 6.38
CA ARG A 104 2.35 20.79 5.06
C ARG A 104 2.96 19.95 3.95
N PHE A 105 3.95 19.10 4.24
CA PHE A 105 4.51 18.16 3.27
C PHE A 105 3.43 17.18 2.79
N MET A 106 2.70 16.56 3.73
CA MET A 106 1.54 15.72 3.40
C MET A 106 0.48 16.50 2.62
N ASP A 107 0.24 17.76 2.99
CA ASP A 107 -0.78 18.58 2.32
C ASP A 107 -0.42 18.98 0.89
N ARG A 108 0.87 19.01 0.57
CA ARG A 108 1.37 19.21 -0.79
C ARG A 108 1.39 17.92 -1.61
N GLY A 109 0.95 16.79 -1.06
CA GLY A 109 0.87 15.50 -1.74
C GLY A 109 1.96 14.50 -1.34
N GLY A 110 2.87 14.86 -0.44
CA GLY A 110 3.98 13.99 -0.02
C GLY A 110 3.51 12.78 0.78
N GLY A 111 4.02 11.59 0.45
CA GLY A 111 3.66 10.35 1.13
C GLY A 111 4.39 10.19 2.47
N VAL A 112 3.72 9.69 3.51
CA VAL A 112 4.35 9.46 4.82
C VAL A 112 4.16 8.01 5.27
N PHE A 113 5.26 7.39 5.69
CA PHE A 113 5.26 6.18 6.50
C PHE A 113 5.73 6.51 7.92
N ALA A 114 5.10 5.93 8.94
CA ALA A 114 5.53 6.08 10.32
C ALA A 114 5.27 4.82 11.14
N THR A 115 6.20 4.50 12.02
CA THR A 115 6.02 3.42 13.00
C THR A 115 6.60 3.84 14.37
N GLY A 116 6.33 3.06 15.39
CA GLY A 116 6.79 3.22 16.77
C GLY A 116 6.90 1.84 17.40
N ASP A 117 6.81 1.71 18.71
CA ASP A 117 6.55 0.40 19.33
C ASP A 117 5.60 0.52 20.53
N HIS A 118 5.43 -0.52 21.34
CA HIS A 118 4.63 -0.51 22.57
C HIS A 118 4.81 0.77 23.41
N GLU A 119 3.81 1.06 24.24
CA GLU A 119 3.76 2.25 25.10
C GLU A 119 3.96 3.54 24.27
N ASP A 120 4.84 4.44 24.71
CA ASP A 120 5.13 5.71 24.06
C ASP A 120 6.39 5.70 23.19
N LEU A 121 6.89 4.53 22.78
CA LEU A 121 8.05 4.42 21.90
C LEU A 121 7.76 5.04 20.53
N GLY A 122 8.61 6.00 20.14
CA GLY A 122 8.46 6.81 18.94
C GLY A 122 7.50 8.01 19.09
N ALA A 123 6.89 8.20 20.25
CA ALA A 123 5.93 9.27 20.49
C ALA A 123 6.57 10.66 20.44
N SER A 124 7.87 10.78 20.74
CA SER A 124 8.61 12.05 20.63
C SER A 124 8.42 12.74 19.29
N LEU A 125 8.44 11.98 18.18
CA LEU A 125 8.26 12.50 16.83
C LEU A 125 6.80 12.40 16.37
N CYS A 126 6.17 11.24 16.53
CA CYS A 126 4.98 10.89 15.76
C CYS A 126 3.64 11.28 16.40
N ARG A 127 3.57 11.44 17.73
CA ARG A 127 2.29 11.59 18.47
C ARG A 127 1.52 12.88 18.18
N GLN A 128 2.14 13.85 17.50
CA GLN A 128 1.53 15.14 17.14
C GLN A 128 1.30 15.29 15.63
N ILE A 129 1.86 14.40 14.80
CA ILE A 129 1.80 14.51 13.35
C ILE A 129 0.38 14.16 12.86
N PRO A 130 -0.32 15.05 12.13
CA PRO A 130 -1.67 14.78 11.64
C PRO A 130 -1.76 13.47 10.85
N ARG A 131 -2.85 12.73 10.98
CA ARG A 131 -3.09 11.38 10.43
C ARG A 131 -2.22 10.29 11.06
N VAL A 132 -0.93 10.53 11.26
CA VAL A 132 -0.01 9.57 11.92
C VAL A 132 -0.40 9.35 13.38
N ARG A 133 -0.62 10.42 14.15
CA ARG A 133 -0.90 10.36 15.59
C ARG A 133 -2.18 9.62 15.99
N SER A 134 -3.09 9.45 15.04
CA SER A 134 -4.45 8.94 15.25
C SER A 134 -4.70 7.60 14.55
N MET A 135 -3.80 7.20 13.63
CA MET A 135 -3.84 5.90 12.97
C MET A 135 -3.05 4.82 13.71
N ARG A 136 -2.21 5.22 14.67
CA ARG A 136 -1.46 4.35 15.58
C ARG A 136 -1.53 4.93 16.98
N ARG A 137 -1.49 4.09 18.01
CA ARG A 137 -1.46 4.51 19.41
C ARG A 137 -0.05 4.92 19.83
N TRP A 138 0.07 6.11 20.44
CA TRP A 138 1.37 6.69 20.84
C TRP A 138 1.40 7.19 22.29
N TYR A 139 0.26 7.23 22.96
CA TYR A 139 0.14 7.77 24.31
C TYR A 139 0.17 6.63 25.32
N TRP A 140 0.85 6.84 26.44
CA TRP A 140 0.96 5.86 27.53
C TRP A 140 1.23 6.58 28.85
N PRO A 141 0.71 6.10 30.01
CA PRO A 141 -0.37 5.11 30.14
C PRO A 141 -1.76 5.73 29.91
N GLU A 142 -1.82 7.05 29.76
CA GLU A 142 -3.06 7.81 29.66
C GLU A 142 -3.53 8.02 28.21
N THR A 143 -4.81 8.37 28.06
CA THR A 143 -5.38 8.80 26.78
C THR A 143 -4.75 10.10 26.29
N GLY A 144 -4.58 10.22 24.99
CA GLY A 144 -4.14 11.46 24.34
C GLY A 144 -5.15 12.61 24.47
N PRO A 145 -4.70 13.85 24.20
CA PRO A 145 -5.47 15.07 24.42
C PRO A 145 -6.74 15.19 23.55
N LEU A 146 -6.85 14.41 22.46
CA LEU A 146 -8.02 14.37 21.59
C LEU A 146 -8.82 13.07 21.76
N GLY A 147 -8.55 12.31 22.82
CA GLY A 147 -9.17 11.01 23.09
C GLY A 147 -8.51 9.87 22.34
N GLU A 148 -7.26 10.02 21.90
CA GLU A 148 -6.46 8.91 21.40
C GLU A 148 -6.31 7.86 22.51
N PRO A 149 -6.58 6.57 22.26
CA PRO A 149 -6.48 5.55 23.29
C PRO A 149 -5.01 5.22 23.63
N PRO A 150 -4.74 4.72 24.84
CA PRO A 150 -3.40 4.35 25.25
C PRO A 150 -2.88 3.16 24.43
N ALA A 151 -1.59 3.21 24.12
CA ALA A 151 -0.84 2.13 23.49
C ALA A 151 -0.81 0.87 24.39
N PRO A 152 -0.57 -0.32 23.85
CA PRO A 152 -0.37 -1.53 24.65
C PRO A 152 0.95 -1.50 25.45
N VAL A 153 0.97 -2.18 26.59
CA VAL A 153 2.16 -2.35 27.46
C VAL A 153 3.22 -3.25 26.82
N GLY A 154 4.51 -3.06 27.15
CA GLY A 154 5.58 -3.96 26.70
C GLY A 154 6.43 -4.66 27.76
N THR A 155 6.59 -4.14 28.98
CA THR A 155 7.44 -4.76 30.04
C THR A 155 6.78 -4.84 31.42
N VAL A 156 7.31 -5.68 32.32
CA VAL A 156 6.86 -5.80 33.72
C VAL A 156 7.12 -4.52 34.53
N GLY A 157 6.13 -4.16 35.34
CA GLY A 157 6.11 -2.98 36.21
C GLY A 157 4.69 -2.48 36.49
N GLU A 158 3.74 -2.93 35.67
CA GLU A 158 2.35 -2.49 35.72
C GLU A 158 1.39 -3.69 35.84
N ASP A 159 0.28 -3.46 36.55
CA ASP A 159 -0.95 -4.21 36.32
C ASP A 159 -1.24 -4.21 34.80
N HIS A 160 -1.83 -5.27 34.25
CA HIS A 160 -2.25 -5.37 32.86
C HIS A 160 -1.35 -6.03 31.80
N LEU A 161 -0.42 -6.92 32.18
CA LEU A 161 0.38 -7.71 31.22
C LEU A 161 -0.46 -8.57 30.26
N GLU A 162 -1.70 -8.89 30.63
CA GLU A 162 -2.68 -9.50 29.71
C GLU A 162 -2.95 -8.65 28.46
N LEU A 163 -2.66 -7.33 28.53
CA LEU A 163 -2.84 -6.38 27.43
C LEU A 163 -1.62 -6.25 26.51
N ARG A 164 -0.48 -6.93 26.78
CA ARG A 164 0.67 -6.95 25.86
C ARG A 164 0.28 -7.52 24.50
N HIS A 165 0.89 -7.01 23.43
CA HIS A 165 0.74 -7.54 22.08
C HIS A 165 1.94 -8.43 21.73
N ASP A 166 1.90 -9.68 22.14
CA ASP A 166 2.96 -10.66 21.87
C ASP A 166 2.66 -11.48 20.61
N THR A 167 3.50 -11.36 19.60
CA THR A 167 3.35 -12.03 18.30
C THR A 167 4.47 -12.99 17.97
N LEU A 168 5.44 -13.13 18.90
CA LEU A 168 6.60 -14.01 18.84
C LEU A 168 6.18 -15.44 18.48
N ARG A 169 6.91 -16.09 17.57
CA ARG A 169 6.66 -17.46 17.11
C ARG A 169 7.74 -18.37 17.64
N GLU A 170 7.35 -19.61 17.97
CA GLU A 170 8.31 -20.66 18.33
C GLU A 170 9.35 -20.84 17.22
N GLY A 171 10.62 -20.74 17.61
CA GLY A 171 11.77 -20.95 16.77
C GLY A 171 11.87 -22.40 16.28
N PRO A 172 12.59 -22.64 15.18
CA PRO A 172 12.82 -23.98 14.66
C PRO A 172 13.82 -24.81 15.50
N ASP A 173 14.58 -24.15 16.36
CA ASP A 173 15.60 -24.71 17.26
C ASP A 173 15.07 -25.04 18.66
N ASP A 174 13.86 -24.60 18.98
CA ASP A 174 13.27 -24.82 20.30
C ASP A 174 12.75 -26.25 20.46
N ALA A 175 12.77 -26.75 21.70
CA ALA A 175 12.01 -27.93 22.04
C ALA A 175 10.51 -27.59 21.96
N ASP A 176 9.69 -28.49 21.39
CA ASP A 176 8.24 -28.30 21.24
C ASP A 176 7.65 -27.62 22.49
N THR A 177 7.07 -26.40 22.34
CA THR A 177 6.42 -25.55 23.38
C THR A 177 7.26 -24.54 24.18
N GLU A 178 8.55 -24.34 23.89
CA GLU A 178 9.37 -23.28 24.50
C GLU A 178 9.47 -22.05 23.57
N TYR A 179 9.12 -20.86 24.06
CA TYR A 179 9.32 -19.59 23.34
C TYR A 179 10.55 -18.90 23.92
N ASP A 180 11.49 -18.55 23.06
CA ASP A 180 12.69 -17.80 23.40
C ASP A 180 12.55 -16.34 22.95
N PHE A 181 12.92 -15.37 23.79
CA PHE A 181 12.93 -13.96 23.37
C PHE A 181 13.76 -13.74 22.10
N ASP A 182 14.83 -14.51 21.92
CA ASP A 182 15.67 -14.45 20.72
C ASP A 182 14.98 -15.03 19.46
N ASP A 183 13.80 -15.66 19.56
CA ASP A 183 13.02 -16.12 18.40
C ASP A 183 12.67 -14.99 17.44
N GLN A 184 12.57 -13.76 17.95
CA GLN A 184 12.39 -12.55 17.13
C GLN A 184 13.49 -12.35 16.07
N SER A 185 14.62 -13.03 16.24
CA SER A 185 15.83 -12.93 15.44
C SER A 185 16.04 -14.16 14.53
N ASP A 186 15.01 -14.96 14.32
CA ASP A 186 15.06 -16.17 13.49
C ASP A 186 14.53 -15.94 12.06
N ASN A 187 14.17 -17.02 11.34
CA ASN A 187 13.60 -16.94 9.99
C ASN A 187 12.11 -17.31 9.90
N ARG A 188 11.36 -17.14 10.99
CA ARG A 188 9.91 -17.37 11.08
C ARG A 188 9.21 -16.04 11.34
N GLY A 189 8.29 -15.68 10.46
CA GLY A 189 7.48 -14.47 10.63
C GLY A 189 6.12 -14.74 11.27
N GLN A 190 5.58 -13.75 11.96
CA GLN A 190 4.18 -13.76 12.36
C GLN A 190 3.23 -13.81 11.16
N GLU A 191 2.09 -14.49 11.31
CA GLU A 191 1.03 -14.47 10.31
C GLU A 191 0.12 -13.26 10.51
N ILE A 192 0.07 -12.37 9.52
CA ILE A 192 -0.93 -11.29 9.47
C ILE A 192 -2.16 -11.73 8.67
N TYR A 193 -3.30 -11.12 9.01
CA TYR A 193 -4.61 -11.33 8.38
C TYR A 193 -5.02 -10.10 7.55
N PRO A 194 -4.79 -10.11 6.23
CA PRO A 194 -5.16 -9.00 5.35
C PRO A 194 -6.68 -8.77 5.33
N ARG A 195 -7.07 -7.50 5.32
CA ARG A 195 -8.43 -7.08 4.97
C ARG A 195 -8.65 -7.27 3.48
N TRP A 196 -9.75 -7.93 3.13
CA TRP A 196 -10.14 -8.16 1.74
C TRP A 196 -11.10 -7.10 1.22
N PHE A 197 -10.83 -6.63 0.01
CA PHE A 197 -11.63 -5.66 -0.72
C PHE A 197 -12.21 -6.34 -1.96
N SER A 198 -13.51 -6.20 -2.19
CA SER A 198 -14.19 -6.89 -3.29
C SER A 198 -14.48 -5.95 -4.47
N SER A 199 -14.34 -6.46 -5.68
CA SER A 199 -14.80 -5.84 -6.93
C SER A 199 -15.77 -6.77 -7.65
N ILE A 200 -16.71 -6.20 -8.40
CA ILE A 200 -17.70 -6.92 -9.20
C ILE A 200 -17.15 -7.01 -10.64
N SER A 201 -16.99 -8.24 -11.14
CA SER A 201 -16.63 -8.54 -12.52
C SER A 201 -17.85 -9.17 -13.20
N GLY A 202 -18.64 -8.35 -13.89
CA GLY A 202 -19.91 -8.78 -14.48
C GLY A 202 -20.99 -9.15 -13.46
N ARG A 203 -22.12 -9.70 -13.92
CA ARG A 203 -23.32 -9.91 -13.08
C ARG A 203 -23.16 -10.98 -11.98
N TYR A 204 -22.22 -11.91 -12.13
CA TYR A 204 -22.16 -13.13 -11.30
C TYR A 204 -20.82 -13.37 -10.59
N PHE A 205 -19.76 -12.63 -10.90
CA PHE A 205 -18.44 -12.90 -10.32
C PHE A 205 -17.97 -11.74 -9.42
N ARG A 206 -17.57 -12.10 -8.19
CA ARG A 206 -16.88 -11.19 -7.27
C ARG A 206 -15.42 -11.63 -7.17
N ARG A 207 -14.52 -10.67 -7.22
CA ARG A 207 -13.08 -10.88 -7.02
C ARG A 207 -12.64 -10.13 -5.77
N ASN A 208 -11.82 -10.78 -4.95
CA ASN A 208 -11.27 -10.20 -3.73
C ASN A 208 -9.79 -9.87 -3.93
N TYR A 209 -9.41 -8.72 -3.41
CA TYR A 209 -8.06 -8.18 -3.50
C TYR A 209 -7.61 -7.74 -2.10
N PRO A 210 -6.36 -7.99 -1.70
CA PRO A 210 -5.81 -7.33 -0.53
C PRO A 210 -5.64 -5.83 -0.81
N HIS A 211 -5.33 -5.04 0.21
CA HIS A 211 -4.85 -3.67 0.01
C HIS A 211 -3.56 -3.67 -0.85
N PRO A 212 -3.27 -2.63 -1.67
CA PRO A 212 -2.03 -2.54 -2.44
C PRO A 212 -0.75 -2.77 -1.65
N LEU A 213 -0.72 -2.35 -0.38
CA LEU A 213 0.40 -2.59 0.54
C LEU A 213 0.73 -4.08 0.70
N LEU A 214 -0.24 -4.96 0.51
CA LEU A 214 -0.14 -6.40 0.76
C LEU A 214 -0.24 -7.24 -0.53
N CYS A 215 -0.02 -6.62 -1.69
CA CYS A 215 -0.08 -7.31 -2.98
C CYS A 215 1.33 -7.51 -3.56
N SER A 216 1.73 -8.75 -3.83
CA SER A 216 3.06 -9.09 -4.33
C SER A 216 3.00 -10.05 -5.54
N PRO A 217 4.11 -10.19 -6.29
CA PRO A 217 4.25 -11.25 -7.28
C PRO A 217 4.11 -12.67 -6.71
N GLY A 218 4.51 -12.86 -5.45
CA GLY A 218 4.32 -14.11 -4.70
C GLY A 218 2.90 -14.33 -4.18
N GLY A 219 1.98 -13.40 -4.40
CA GLY A 219 0.61 -13.46 -3.92
C GLY A 219 0.31 -12.40 -2.88
N VAL A 220 -0.44 -12.78 -1.84
CA VAL A 220 -0.78 -11.83 -0.76
C VAL A 220 0.30 -11.88 0.31
N VAL A 221 0.79 -10.72 0.72
CA VAL A 221 1.71 -10.61 1.85
C VAL A 221 0.93 -11.00 3.11
N ARG A 222 1.42 -12.02 3.81
CA ARG A 222 0.83 -12.57 5.04
C ARG A 222 1.84 -12.76 6.17
N ARG A 223 3.06 -12.26 5.97
CA ARG A 223 4.15 -12.39 6.93
C ARG A 223 4.74 -11.02 7.23
N LEU A 224 5.01 -10.79 8.51
CA LEU A 224 5.88 -9.74 9.02
C LEU A 224 6.91 -10.42 9.95
N PRO A 225 8.04 -9.77 10.27
CA PRO A 225 8.85 -10.20 11.42
C PRO A 225 7.98 -10.21 12.68
N ASP A 226 8.34 -11.02 13.66
CA ASP A 226 7.64 -11.10 14.94
C ASP A 226 8.41 -10.42 16.07
N HIS A 227 7.71 -10.15 17.17
CA HIS A 227 8.34 -9.65 18.38
C HIS A 227 7.46 -9.85 19.64
N ALA A 228 8.08 -9.82 20.83
CA ALA A 228 7.39 -10.06 22.11
C ALA A 228 6.45 -8.92 22.55
N HIS A 229 6.46 -7.80 21.83
CA HIS A 229 5.60 -6.65 22.05
C HIS A 229 5.45 -5.81 20.80
N GLU A 230 4.23 -5.33 20.59
CA GLU A 230 3.91 -4.43 19.49
C GLU A 230 3.04 -3.28 19.94
N GLY A 231 3.00 -2.21 19.13
CA GLY A 231 1.96 -1.21 19.23
C GLY A 231 0.61 -1.65 18.64
N GLN A 232 -0.20 -0.67 18.27
CA GLN A 232 -1.48 -0.92 17.62
C GLN A 232 -1.83 0.18 16.62
N CYS A 233 -2.20 -0.23 15.42
CA CYS A 233 -2.85 0.60 14.42
C CYS A 233 -4.38 0.54 14.55
N GLU A 234 -5.06 1.65 14.30
CA GLU A 234 -6.52 1.71 14.36
C GLU A 234 -7.13 2.80 13.46
N VAL A 235 -8.45 2.80 13.37
CA VAL A 235 -9.20 3.88 12.74
C VAL A 235 -9.69 4.81 13.86
N PRO A 236 -9.39 6.12 13.81
CA PRO A 236 -9.78 7.03 14.87
C PRO A 236 -11.31 7.16 14.95
N ALA A 237 -11.82 7.24 16.18
CA ALA A 237 -13.26 7.33 16.45
C ALA A 237 -13.88 8.63 15.93
N ASN A 238 -13.11 9.72 15.87
CA ASN A 238 -13.56 11.03 15.40
C ASN A 238 -12.71 11.51 14.21
N LEU A 239 -13.34 11.63 13.04
CA LEU A 239 -12.71 12.15 11.82
C LEU A 239 -12.85 13.67 11.67
N GLY A 240 -13.64 14.32 12.53
CA GLY A 240 -14.01 15.72 12.42
C GLY A 240 -13.05 16.72 13.06
N HIS A 241 -11.89 16.28 13.53
CA HIS A 241 -10.91 17.17 14.16
C HIS A 241 -10.27 18.12 13.15
N THR A 242 -10.15 19.39 13.56
CA THR A 242 -9.26 20.37 12.93
C THR A 242 -8.00 20.47 13.77
N ILE A 243 -6.85 20.20 13.16
CA ILE A 243 -5.56 20.23 13.84
C ILE A 243 -4.99 21.63 13.73
N SER A 244 -4.78 22.27 14.86
CA SER A 244 -4.16 23.59 14.95
C SER A 244 -2.82 23.50 15.66
N ILE A 245 -1.76 23.90 14.96
CA ILE A 245 -0.38 23.88 15.44
C ILE A 245 0.11 25.34 15.40
N PRO A 246 0.20 26.01 16.55
CA PRO A 246 0.77 27.34 16.63
C PRO A 246 2.28 27.26 16.42
N VAL A 247 2.81 27.96 15.41
CA VAL A 247 4.24 27.92 15.09
C VAL A 247 4.89 29.23 15.55
N PRO A 248 5.83 29.21 16.49
CA PRO A 248 6.54 30.42 16.90
C PRO A 248 7.34 31.04 15.76
N GLY A 249 7.34 32.37 15.66
CA GLY A 249 8.19 33.12 14.73
C GLY A 249 7.49 33.49 13.41
N PRO A 250 8.21 33.60 12.28
CA PRO A 250 7.66 34.10 11.02
C PRO A 250 6.90 33.04 10.20
N THR A 251 7.04 31.76 10.57
CA THR A 251 6.33 30.66 9.92
C THR A 251 4.86 30.76 10.30
N PRO A 252 3.92 30.71 9.34
CA PRO A 252 2.49 30.74 9.66
C PRO A 252 2.11 29.60 10.59
N ASP A 253 1.00 29.74 11.32
CA ASP A 253 0.38 28.61 12.00
C ASP A 253 -0.10 27.58 10.96
N TYR A 254 -0.32 26.35 11.41
CA TYR A 254 -1.03 25.34 10.63
C TYR A 254 -2.39 25.12 11.27
N SER A 255 -3.47 25.19 10.49
CA SER A 255 -4.83 24.89 10.98
C SER A 255 -5.66 24.28 9.85
N GLU A 256 -5.85 22.98 9.90
CA GLU A 256 -6.53 22.25 8.82
C GLU A 256 -7.32 21.05 9.36
N GLU A 257 -8.41 20.68 8.65
CA GLU A 257 -9.13 19.44 8.93
C GLU A 257 -8.21 18.23 8.75
N GLU A 258 -8.22 17.29 9.70
CA GLU A 258 -7.32 16.15 9.61
C GLU A 258 -7.71 15.16 8.52
N TYR A 259 -9.01 14.83 8.47
CA TYR A 259 -9.60 13.90 7.52
C TYR A 259 -10.70 14.63 6.73
N PRO A 260 -10.36 15.28 5.60
CA PRO A 260 -11.34 16.04 4.82
C PRO A 260 -12.40 15.18 4.15
N VAL A 261 -13.44 15.86 3.67
CA VAL A 261 -14.47 15.26 2.80
C VAL A 261 -13.86 14.80 1.47
N GLY A 262 -14.24 13.61 1.03
CA GLY A 262 -13.81 13.02 -0.24
C GLY A 262 -14.29 13.80 -1.46
N ILE A 263 -13.51 13.76 -2.54
CA ILE A 263 -13.89 14.41 -3.79
C ILE A 263 -15.17 13.77 -4.34
N GLY A 264 -16.18 14.63 -4.61
CA GLY A 264 -17.47 14.18 -5.14
C GLY A 264 -18.33 13.43 -4.11
N THR A 265 -17.99 13.49 -2.83
CA THR A 265 -18.77 12.89 -1.74
C THR A 265 -19.16 13.93 -0.69
N THR A 266 -20.01 13.54 0.24
CA THR A 266 -20.34 14.32 1.46
C THR A 266 -19.68 13.72 2.72
N GLN A 267 -18.88 12.67 2.55
CA GLN A 267 -18.30 11.90 3.65
C GLN A 267 -16.80 12.14 3.77
N ARG A 268 -16.32 12.23 5.01
CA ARG A 268 -14.89 12.25 5.31
C ARG A 268 -14.25 10.93 4.90
N ILE A 269 -13.04 10.99 4.32
CA ILE A 269 -12.28 9.79 4.01
C ILE A 269 -11.63 9.29 5.31
N ALA A 270 -12.04 8.11 5.75
CA ALA A 270 -11.45 7.44 6.91
C ALA A 270 -10.17 6.67 6.51
N PRO A 271 -9.19 6.53 7.41
CA PRO A 271 -8.16 5.51 7.25
C PRO A 271 -8.77 4.11 7.40
N VAL A 272 -7.98 3.11 7.03
CA VAL A 272 -8.34 1.69 7.12
C VAL A 272 -7.22 0.91 7.78
N VAL A 273 -7.58 0.01 8.70
CA VAL A 273 -6.70 -1.09 9.11
C VAL A 273 -6.68 -2.09 7.95
N VAL A 274 -5.52 -2.25 7.31
CA VAL A 274 -5.35 -3.08 6.09
C VAL A 274 -4.95 -4.51 6.41
N ALA A 275 -4.39 -4.75 7.60
CA ALA A 275 -4.14 -6.07 8.16
C ALA A 275 -4.33 -6.04 9.68
N GLN A 276 -4.70 -7.18 10.23
CA GLN A 276 -4.67 -7.45 11.66
C GLN A 276 -3.63 -8.51 11.97
N ASP A 277 -3.05 -8.49 13.16
CA ASP A 277 -2.31 -9.63 13.71
C ASP A 277 -3.09 -10.24 14.88
N LYS A 278 -2.64 -11.41 15.33
CA LYS A 278 -3.16 -12.16 16.45
C LYS A 278 -2.05 -12.35 17.49
N VAL A 279 -2.32 -11.86 18.69
CA VAL A 279 -1.53 -12.18 19.87
C VAL A 279 -1.62 -13.67 20.16
N ILE A 280 -0.47 -14.33 20.34
CA ILE A 280 -0.42 -15.72 20.80
C ILE A 280 -0.59 -15.68 22.31
N GLY A 281 -1.78 -16.04 22.79
CA GLY A 281 -2.01 -16.04 24.22
C GLY A 281 -1.55 -17.32 24.89
N GLY A 282 -1.22 -17.22 26.17
CA GLY A 282 -1.03 -18.38 27.04
C GLY A 282 0.33 -19.07 26.97
N HIS A 283 1.33 -18.49 26.29
CA HIS A 283 2.71 -18.95 26.37
C HIS A 283 3.56 -18.06 27.28
N THR A 284 4.69 -18.61 27.72
CA THR A 284 5.74 -17.89 28.44
C THR A 284 6.95 -17.73 27.53
N THR A 285 7.48 -16.53 27.46
CA THR A 285 8.81 -16.28 26.88
C THR A 285 9.85 -16.41 28.00
N ASN A 286 11.02 -16.96 27.71
CA ASN A 286 12.14 -17.13 28.64
C ASN A 286 12.82 -15.81 29.10
N ASP A 287 12.07 -14.71 29.15
CA ASP A 287 12.52 -13.40 29.60
C ASP A 287 11.75 -13.00 30.88
N PRO A 288 12.43 -12.75 32.02
CA PRO A 288 11.79 -12.36 33.27
C PRO A 288 11.02 -11.03 33.19
N ASP A 289 11.35 -10.17 32.23
CA ASP A 289 10.63 -8.92 31.96
C ASP A 289 9.43 -9.14 31.02
N LYS A 290 9.15 -10.41 30.65
CA LYS A 290 8.04 -10.82 29.78
C LYS A 290 7.28 -12.06 30.31
N PRO A 291 6.84 -12.10 31.59
CA PRO A 291 6.19 -13.28 32.17
C PRO A 291 4.82 -13.57 31.52
N ALA A 292 4.31 -14.79 31.73
CA ALA A 292 2.99 -15.25 31.30
C ALA A 292 1.88 -14.28 31.76
N THR A 293 0.87 -13.87 31.00
CA THR A 293 0.31 -14.38 29.74
C THR A 293 -0.37 -13.21 29.02
N ALA A 294 0.05 -12.89 27.79
CA ALA A 294 -0.76 -12.03 26.93
C ALA A 294 -2.11 -12.73 26.62
N GLU A 295 -3.21 -11.98 26.56
CA GLU A 295 -4.49 -12.54 26.14
C GLU A 295 -4.54 -12.69 24.62
N THR A 296 -5.10 -13.81 24.14
CA THR A 296 -5.34 -13.97 22.70
C THR A 296 -6.33 -12.92 22.21
N LYS A 297 -5.89 -12.06 21.29
CA LYS A 297 -6.71 -11.02 20.68
C LYS A 297 -6.23 -10.69 19.28
N LEU A 298 -7.10 -10.04 18.51
CA LEU A 298 -6.74 -9.44 17.24
C LEU A 298 -6.50 -7.94 17.44
N PHE A 299 -5.48 -7.40 16.80
CA PHE A 299 -5.20 -5.96 16.79
C PHE A 299 -4.81 -5.51 15.38
N GLY A 300 -4.93 -4.21 15.09
CA GLY A 300 -4.50 -3.67 13.80
C GLY A 300 -2.98 -3.57 13.74
N VAL A 301 -2.37 -4.20 12.75
CA VAL A 301 -0.90 -4.21 12.57
C VAL A 301 -0.44 -3.19 11.53
N ILE A 302 -1.24 -2.97 10.48
CA ILE A 302 -0.95 -1.96 9.45
C ILE A 302 -2.17 -1.07 9.23
N GLY A 303 -1.97 0.25 9.28
CA GLY A 303 -2.96 1.28 8.96
C GLY A 303 -2.62 2.03 7.67
N ALA A 304 -3.63 2.44 6.90
CA ALA A 304 -3.45 3.20 5.67
C ALA A 304 -4.54 4.26 5.48
N TYR A 305 -4.15 5.45 5.03
CA TYR A 305 -5.03 6.54 4.64
C TYR A 305 -4.77 6.94 3.18
N ASP A 306 -5.78 6.78 2.32
CA ASP A 306 -5.67 7.21 0.93
C ASP A 306 -6.01 8.71 0.77
N GLY A 307 -5.03 9.57 1.05
CA GLY A 307 -5.13 11.01 0.86
C GLY A 307 -5.36 11.43 -0.60
N HIS A 308 -5.10 10.55 -1.57
CA HIS A 308 -5.39 10.85 -2.98
C HIS A 308 -6.89 10.94 -3.24
N LEU A 309 -7.77 10.54 -2.32
CA LEU A 309 -9.23 10.64 -2.46
C LEU A 309 -9.81 12.00 -2.01
N VAL A 310 -8.97 12.88 -1.46
CA VAL A 310 -9.35 14.22 -1.00
C VAL A 310 -8.55 15.30 -1.73
N GLU A 311 -9.05 16.53 -1.69
CA GLU A 311 -8.35 17.69 -2.25
C GLU A 311 -8.34 18.84 -1.24
N ARG A 312 -7.20 19.52 -1.12
CA ARG A 312 -7.03 20.77 -0.37
C ARG A 312 -6.31 21.77 -1.25
N ALA A 313 -6.86 22.98 -1.35
CA ALA A 313 -6.29 24.06 -2.14
C ALA A 313 -5.89 23.66 -3.58
N GLY A 314 -6.73 22.85 -4.24
CA GLY A 314 -6.49 22.39 -5.62
C GLY A 314 -5.46 21.26 -5.76
N ARG A 315 -5.06 20.60 -4.67
CA ARG A 315 -4.07 19.51 -4.67
C ARG A 315 -4.59 18.28 -3.94
N ARG A 316 -4.25 17.10 -4.46
CA ARG A 316 -4.49 15.84 -3.75
C ARG A 316 -3.59 15.75 -2.53
N LEU A 317 -4.14 15.34 -1.38
CA LEU A 317 -3.32 15.14 -0.19
C LEU A 317 -2.45 13.89 -0.34
N GLY A 318 -1.32 13.84 0.38
CA GLY A 318 -0.44 12.69 0.41
C GLY A 318 -1.06 11.50 1.15
N ARG A 319 -0.64 10.30 0.77
CA ARG A 319 -1.00 9.06 1.45
C ARG A 319 -0.22 8.88 2.74
N VAL A 320 -0.83 8.20 3.71
CA VAL A 320 -0.19 7.89 4.99
C VAL A 320 -0.31 6.41 5.28
N ALA A 321 0.79 5.74 5.59
CA ALA A 321 0.81 4.38 6.12
C ALA A 321 1.42 4.40 7.52
N VAL A 322 0.90 3.56 8.40
CA VAL A 322 1.46 3.32 9.73
C VAL A 322 1.58 1.84 10.00
N ASP A 323 2.55 1.49 10.84
CA ASP A 323 2.82 0.14 11.29
C ASP A 323 2.83 0.07 12.83
N SER A 324 2.46 -1.08 13.39
CA SER A 324 2.37 -1.29 14.83
C SER A 324 3.74 -1.24 15.49
N THR A 325 4.78 -1.76 14.85
CA THR A 325 6.12 -1.85 15.43
C THR A 325 7.24 -1.56 14.44
N TRP A 326 8.33 -0.96 14.90
CA TRP A 326 9.58 -0.84 14.11
C TRP A 326 10.35 -2.16 14.05
N HIS A 327 10.02 -3.16 14.88
CA HIS A 327 10.62 -4.49 14.82
C HIS A 327 10.40 -5.17 13.46
N HIS A 328 9.38 -4.76 12.70
CA HIS A 328 9.19 -5.22 11.33
C HIS A 328 10.28 -4.77 10.33
N PHE A 329 11.20 -3.88 10.74
CA PHE A 329 12.14 -3.20 9.84
C PHE A 329 13.59 -3.21 10.34
N PHE A 330 13.85 -3.56 11.59
CA PHE A 330 15.19 -3.51 12.17
C PHE A 330 16.01 -4.77 11.90
N ASN A 331 17.33 -4.58 11.84
CA ASN A 331 18.27 -5.64 11.56
C ASN A 331 18.16 -6.82 12.52
N VAL A 332 17.95 -6.57 13.82
CA VAL A 332 17.85 -7.65 14.81
C VAL A 332 16.76 -8.66 14.41
N ASN A 333 15.63 -8.17 13.90
CA ASN A 333 14.54 -9.01 13.41
C ASN A 333 14.73 -9.50 11.96
N LEU A 334 15.44 -8.76 11.12
CA LEU A 334 15.58 -9.11 9.70
C LEU A 334 16.77 -10.03 9.40
N ILE A 335 17.91 -9.77 10.02
CA ILE A 335 19.20 -10.46 9.78
C ILE A 335 19.81 -11.01 11.06
N GLY A 336 19.04 -11.01 12.16
CA GLY A 336 19.38 -11.68 13.40
C GLY A 336 20.17 -10.83 14.39
N ASP A 337 20.18 -11.26 15.65
CA ASP A 337 21.06 -10.72 16.68
C ASP A 337 22.44 -11.38 16.58
N SER A 338 23.44 -10.60 16.17
CA SER A 338 24.85 -11.04 16.14
C SER A 338 25.38 -11.55 17.49
N GLY A 339 24.76 -11.13 18.60
CA GLY A 339 25.07 -11.56 19.96
C GLY A 339 24.39 -12.85 20.41
N SER A 340 23.39 -13.35 19.69
CA SER A 340 22.61 -14.52 20.11
C SER A 340 23.51 -15.75 20.29
N PRO A 341 23.31 -16.60 21.33
CA PRO A 341 24.08 -17.83 21.50
C PRO A 341 23.81 -18.84 20.37
N GLU A 342 22.62 -18.80 19.75
CA GLU A 342 22.21 -19.72 18.68
C GLU A 342 22.69 -19.23 17.29
N PRO A 343 23.49 -20.03 16.56
CA PRO A 343 23.99 -19.67 15.24
C PRO A 343 22.92 -19.30 14.21
N ARG A 344 21.73 -19.92 14.24
CA ARG A 344 20.64 -19.57 13.30
C ARG A 344 20.05 -18.18 13.58
N LYS A 345 19.86 -17.84 14.86
CA LYS A 345 19.31 -16.54 15.33
C LYS A 345 20.28 -15.37 15.10
N ARG A 346 21.55 -15.64 14.77
CA ARG A 346 22.52 -14.62 14.26
C ARG A 346 22.34 -14.25 12.79
N LEU A 347 21.47 -14.96 12.07
CA LEU A 347 21.25 -14.76 10.64
C LEU A 347 19.84 -14.27 10.30
N GLY A 348 18.90 -14.31 11.25
CA GLY A 348 17.51 -13.93 10.98
C GLY A 348 16.95 -14.67 9.78
N PHE A 349 16.21 -13.93 8.95
CA PHE A 349 15.66 -14.43 7.71
C PHE A 349 16.71 -14.86 6.66
N LEU A 350 18.00 -14.59 6.87
CA LEU A 350 19.08 -15.11 6.02
C LEU A 350 19.51 -16.54 6.42
N ALA A 351 18.99 -17.08 7.53
CA ALA A 351 19.25 -18.45 7.94
C ALA A 351 18.76 -19.45 6.88
N PRO A 352 19.51 -20.53 6.60
CA PRO A 352 19.07 -21.57 5.66
C PRO A 352 17.71 -22.15 6.05
N LEU A 353 16.80 -22.24 5.07
CA LEU A 353 15.48 -22.83 5.25
C LEU A 353 15.58 -24.31 5.63
N LEU A 354 14.77 -24.74 6.60
CA LEU A 354 14.62 -26.15 6.93
C LEU A 354 13.73 -26.88 5.91
N PRO A 355 13.85 -28.23 5.80
CA PRO A 355 12.97 -29.01 4.94
C PRO A 355 11.48 -28.74 5.23
N GLY A 356 10.75 -28.24 4.22
CA GLY A 356 9.32 -27.93 4.34
C GLY A 356 9.01 -26.51 4.86
N GLN A 357 10.00 -25.72 5.24
CA GLN A 357 9.82 -24.33 5.66
C GLN A 357 9.56 -23.41 4.47
N THR A 358 8.61 -22.48 4.62
CA THR A 358 8.36 -21.40 3.65
C THR A 358 9.36 -20.27 3.84
N ASP A 359 9.75 -19.61 2.75
CA ASP A 359 10.53 -18.38 2.81
C ASP A 359 9.61 -17.21 3.18
N ASP A 360 9.59 -16.87 4.47
CA ASP A 360 8.80 -15.77 5.00
C ASP A 360 9.46 -14.39 4.69
N TYR A 361 10.71 -14.35 4.22
CA TYR A 361 11.40 -13.08 3.94
C TYR A 361 10.95 -12.42 2.64
N GLU A 362 10.69 -13.22 1.61
CA GLU A 362 10.19 -12.72 0.33
C GLU A 362 8.91 -11.86 0.44
N PRO A 363 7.84 -12.30 1.15
CA PRO A 363 6.67 -11.45 1.36
C PRO A 363 6.98 -10.20 2.19
N ILE A 364 7.91 -10.25 3.15
CA ILE A 364 8.35 -9.08 3.95
C ILE A 364 9.03 -8.05 3.04
N LYS A 365 9.97 -8.46 2.19
CA LYS A 365 10.60 -7.58 1.19
C LYS A 365 9.58 -6.97 0.24
N ALA A 366 8.55 -7.72 -0.13
CA ALA A 366 7.47 -7.20 -0.95
C ALA A 366 6.65 -6.12 -0.24
N TYR A 367 6.44 -6.21 1.08
CA TYR A 367 5.80 -5.15 1.87
C TYR A 367 6.62 -3.85 1.85
N PHE A 368 7.93 -3.93 2.08
CA PHE A 368 8.83 -2.77 2.02
C PHE A 368 8.78 -2.07 0.65
N ARG A 369 8.81 -2.85 -0.43
CA ARG A 369 8.63 -2.33 -1.79
C ARG A 369 7.26 -1.68 -1.98
N ASN A 370 6.21 -2.27 -1.44
CA ASN A 370 4.85 -1.78 -1.62
C ASN A 370 4.60 -0.47 -0.86
N LEU A 371 5.25 -0.23 0.28
CA LEU A 371 5.23 1.05 0.98
C LEU A 371 5.65 2.18 0.03
N VAL A 372 6.81 2.03 -0.60
CA VAL A 372 7.32 3.00 -1.58
C VAL A 372 6.29 3.22 -2.69
N TYR A 373 5.89 2.15 -3.38
CA TYR A 373 4.97 2.30 -4.50
C TYR A 373 3.63 2.95 -4.15
N TRP A 374 3.10 2.65 -2.96
CA TRP A 374 1.80 3.15 -2.56
C TRP A 374 1.88 4.63 -2.14
N LEU A 375 3.00 5.07 -1.56
CA LEU A 375 3.20 6.43 -1.03
C LEU A 375 3.62 7.46 -2.09
N ILE A 376 4.01 7.04 -3.30
CA ILE A 376 4.34 7.96 -4.40
C ILE A 376 3.22 9.01 -4.58
N PRO A 377 3.56 10.32 -4.55
CA PRO A 377 2.60 11.41 -4.70
C PRO A 377 1.75 11.28 -5.97
N HIS A 378 0.45 11.58 -5.86
CA HIS A 378 -0.53 11.51 -6.94
C HIS A 378 0.00 12.08 -8.28
N ASP A 379 0.58 13.28 -8.25
CA ASP A 379 1.02 13.99 -9.45
C ASP A 379 2.25 13.35 -10.12
N ARG A 380 2.94 12.44 -9.42
CA ARG A 380 4.09 11.69 -9.95
C ARG A 380 3.72 10.30 -10.43
N GLN A 381 2.61 9.73 -9.95
CA GLN A 381 2.17 8.37 -10.30
C GLN A 381 1.99 8.17 -11.81
N ILE A 382 1.51 9.19 -12.53
CA ILE A 382 1.29 9.08 -13.97
C ILE A 382 2.59 8.86 -14.76
N LEU A 383 3.69 9.51 -14.36
CA LEU A 383 4.99 9.32 -15.00
C LEU A 383 5.55 7.92 -14.71
N VAL A 384 5.35 7.42 -13.49
CA VAL A 384 5.75 6.06 -13.09
C VAL A 384 5.00 5.02 -13.91
N VAL A 385 3.68 5.16 -14.03
CA VAL A 385 2.84 4.25 -14.82
C VAL A 385 3.23 4.28 -16.29
N TYR A 386 3.41 5.48 -16.86
CA TYR A 386 3.85 5.63 -18.24
C TYR A 386 5.17 4.91 -18.53
N GLU A 387 6.16 5.05 -17.66
CA GLU A 387 7.46 4.41 -17.82
C GLU A 387 7.39 2.89 -17.59
N ALA A 388 6.51 2.42 -16.70
CA ALA A 388 6.24 0.99 -16.51
C ALA A 388 5.66 0.36 -17.79
N PHE A 389 4.71 1.03 -18.45
CA PHE A 389 4.20 0.58 -19.76
C PHE A 389 5.26 0.60 -20.85
N ARG A 390 6.16 1.59 -20.85
CA ARG A 390 7.30 1.63 -21.79
C ARG A 390 8.30 0.50 -21.53
N ALA A 391 8.59 0.19 -20.27
CA ALA A 391 9.43 -0.93 -19.89
C ALA A 391 8.82 -2.26 -20.35
N MET A 392 7.51 -2.45 -20.11
CA MET A 392 6.77 -3.60 -20.62
C MET A 392 6.82 -3.69 -22.14
N ALA A 393 6.58 -2.58 -22.85
CA ALA A 393 6.51 -2.55 -24.31
C ALA A 393 7.83 -2.99 -24.99
N ARG A 394 8.96 -2.90 -24.29
CA ARG A 394 10.29 -3.29 -24.75
C ARG A 394 10.70 -4.71 -24.36
N ARG A 395 9.84 -5.47 -23.65
CA ARG A 395 10.15 -6.86 -23.29
C ARG A 395 10.16 -7.77 -24.52
N PRO A 396 11.02 -8.80 -24.57
CA PRO A 396 11.08 -9.74 -25.70
C PRO A 396 9.73 -10.36 -26.07
N GLN A 397 8.93 -10.78 -25.07
CA GLN A 397 7.60 -11.34 -25.31
C GLN A 397 6.67 -10.35 -26.03
N MET A 398 6.81 -9.05 -25.72
CA MET A 398 6.06 -8.02 -26.42
C MET A 398 6.65 -7.78 -27.82
N ILE A 399 7.97 -7.70 -27.95
CA ILE A 399 8.65 -7.56 -29.23
C ILE A 399 8.40 -8.76 -30.17
N GLU A 400 8.04 -9.95 -29.68
CA GLU A 400 7.66 -11.09 -30.54
C GLU A 400 6.18 -11.07 -30.93
N PHE A 401 5.33 -10.52 -30.07
CA PHE A 401 3.91 -10.39 -30.34
C PHE A 401 3.60 -9.20 -31.27
N LEU A 402 4.40 -8.12 -31.23
CA LEU A 402 4.24 -6.93 -32.05
C LEU A 402 4.56 -7.08 -33.56
N PRO A 403 5.50 -7.90 -34.05
CA PRO A 403 5.75 -8.12 -35.48
C PRO A 403 4.57 -8.75 -36.23
N LYS A 404 3.63 -9.36 -35.49
CA LYS A 404 2.32 -9.79 -36.02
C LYS A 404 1.33 -8.62 -36.18
N LEU A 405 1.70 -7.43 -35.71
CA LEU A 405 1.02 -6.14 -35.84
C LEU A 405 1.95 -5.22 -36.64
N ASP A 406 1.77 -5.12 -37.97
CA ASP A 406 2.55 -4.16 -38.75
C ASP A 406 2.29 -2.74 -38.20
N ARG A 407 3.33 -2.09 -37.67
CA ARG A 407 3.28 -0.76 -37.06
C ARG A 407 2.75 0.31 -38.01
N LYS A 408 2.87 0.11 -39.33
CA LYS A 408 2.27 0.98 -40.36
C LYS A 408 0.78 0.71 -40.59
N THR A 409 0.28 -0.46 -40.16
CA THR A 409 -1.13 -0.91 -40.21
C THR A 409 -1.84 -0.89 -38.86
N LEU A 410 -1.29 -0.16 -37.88
CA LEU A 410 -1.99 0.17 -36.64
C LEU A 410 -3.13 1.21 -36.74
N PRO A 411 -3.63 1.72 -37.91
CA PRO A 411 -4.76 2.62 -37.84
C PRO A 411 -6.08 1.90 -37.54
N ASP A 412 -6.13 0.60 -37.18
CA ASP A 412 -7.35 -0.07 -36.71
C ASP A 412 -7.16 -1.37 -35.87
N PRO A 413 -6.67 -1.30 -34.62
CA PRO A 413 -6.61 -2.48 -33.76
C PRO A 413 -8.02 -2.87 -33.31
N ARG A 414 -8.56 -3.95 -33.89
CA ARG A 414 -9.81 -4.59 -33.42
C ARG A 414 -9.78 -4.80 -31.91
N VAL A 415 -10.92 -4.71 -31.23
CA VAL A 415 -11.09 -4.88 -29.77
C VAL A 415 -10.39 -6.14 -29.24
N ARG A 416 -10.39 -7.24 -30.00
CA ARG A 416 -9.68 -8.48 -29.64
C ARG A 416 -8.20 -8.29 -29.33
N TRP A 417 -7.54 -7.30 -29.96
CA TRP A 417 -6.13 -6.99 -29.71
C TRP A 417 -5.94 -6.25 -28.40
N HIS A 418 -6.85 -5.32 -28.07
CA HIS A 418 -6.84 -4.65 -26.77
C HIS A 418 -6.95 -5.69 -25.64
N LEU A 419 -7.90 -6.63 -25.74
CA LEU A 419 -8.09 -7.68 -24.74
C LEU A 419 -6.88 -8.61 -24.61
N LYS A 420 -6.25 -8.99 -25.72
CA LYS A 420 -5.02 -9.80 -25.69
C LYS A 420 -3.85 -9.08 -25.04
N LEU A 421 -3.67 -7.80 -25.37
CA LEU A 421 -2.60 -6.97 -24.82
C LEU A 421 -2.83 -6.67 -23.33
N ALA A 422 -4.09 -6.50 -22.92
CA ALA A 422 -4.45 -6.43 -21.51
C ALA A 422 -4.07 -7.69 -20.75
N GLY A 423 -4.33 -8.88 -21.30
CA GLY A 423 -3.89 -10.14 -20.69
C GLY A 423 -2.37 -10.26 -20.56
N LEU A 424 -1.61 -9.76 -21.55
CA LEU A 424 -0.15 -9.70 -21.47
C LEU A 424 0.32 -8.69 -20.41
N ALA A 425 -0.36 -7.54 -20.30
CA ALA A 425 -0.07 -6.55 -19.27
C ALA A 425 -0.36 -7.09 -17.86
N ASP A 426 -1.50 -7.76 -17.67
CA ASP A 426 -1.83 -8.43 -16.41
C ASP A 426 -0.76 -9.43 -16.01
N HIS A 427 -0.28 -10.25 -16.94
CA HIS A 427 0.80 -11.20 -16.66
C HIS A 427 2.11 -10.51 -16.31
N TYR A 428 2.49 -9.48 -17.07
CA TYR A 428 3.69 -8.69 -16.80
C TYR A 428 3.63 -8.05 -15.41
N PHE A 429 2.59 -7.27 -15.13
CA PHE A 429 2.46 -6.55 -13.87
C PHE A 429 2.25 -7.47 -12.68
N ALA A 430 1.57 -8.61 -12.85
CA ALA A 430 1.52 -9.64 -11.83
C ALA A 430 2.92 -10.12 -11.44
N SER A 431 3.84 -10.28 -12.41
CA SER A 431 5.20 -10.76 -12.14
C SER A 431 6.14 -9.71 -11.51
N VAL A 432 5.93 -8.41 -11.77
CA VAL A 432 6.83 -7.35 -11.27
C VAL A 432 6.26 -6.55 -10.09
N ARG A 433 4.94 -6.37 -10.02
CA ARG A 433 4.25 -5.56 -8.99
C ARG A 433 3.28 -6.40 -8.14
N GLY A 434 2.72 -7.46 -8.69
CA GLY A 434 1.64 -8.25 -8.10
C GLY A 434 0.30 -8.03 -8.80
N GLY A 435 -0.61 -9.01 -8.69
CA GLY A 435 -1.83 -9.09 -9.50
C GLY A 435 -2.87 -7.97 -9.27
N CYS A 436 -2.65 -7.10 -8.29
CA CYS A 436 -3.52 -5.96 -7.99
C CYS A 436 -3.16 -4.70 -8.79
N PHE A 437 -1.95 -4.65 -9.37
CA PHE A 437 -1.42 -3.40 -9.93
C PHE A 437 -2.22 -2.88 -11.13
N THR A 438 -2.76 -3.76 -11.97
CA THR A 438 -3.58 -3.34 -13.12
C THR A 438 -4.76 -2.47 -12.69
N LEU A 439 -5.38 -2.78 -11.55
CA LEU A 439 -6.49 -1.99 -11.03
C LEU A 439 -6.03 -0.66 -10.42
N GLN A 440 -4.80 -0.59 -9.90
CA GLN A 440 -4.25 0.62 -9.29
C GLN A 440 -3.98 1.72 -10.30
N PHE A 441 -3.54 1.39 -11.52
CA PHE A 441 -3.21 2.41 -12.51
C PHE A 441 -4.44 2.96 -13.26
N LEU A 442 -5.57 2.23 -13.31
CA LEU A 442 -6.77 2.68 -14.00
C LEU A 442 -7.16 4.12 -13.62
N PRO A 443 -7.34 4.48 -12.34
CA PRO A 443 -7.63 5.87 -11.98
C PRO A 443 -6.50 6.82 -12.40
N ILE A 444 -5.23 6.41 -12.28
CA ILE A 444 -4.06 7.22 -12.64
C ILE A 444 -4.10 7.60 -14.13
N VAL A 445 -4.45 6.67 -15.02
CA VAL A 445 -4.51 6.89 -16.48
C VAL A 445 -5.82 7.55 -16.92
N LEU A 446 -6.94 7.22 -16.28
CA LEU A 446 -8.27 7.66 -16.72
C LEU A 446 -8.63 9.07 -16.26
N TYR A 447 -8.20 9.51 -15.08
CA TYR A 447 -8.52 10.86 -14.60
C TYR A 447 -7.94 11.99 -15.48
N PRO A 448 -6.72 11.88 -16.05
CA PRO A 448 -6.20 12.86 -17.00
C PRO A 448 -6.93 12.87 -18.37
N ILE A 449 -7.60 11.78 -18.76
CA ILE A 449 -8.21 11.63 -20.08
C ILE A 449 -9.69 12.06 -20.00
N GLN A 450 -9.96 13.33 -20.28
CA GLN A 450 -11.29 13.95 -20.14
C GLN A 450 -12.43 13.16 -20.82
N PRO A 451 -12.30 12.62 -22.05
CA PRO A 451 -13.39 11.86 -22.67
C PRO A 451 -13.72 10.53 -21.99
N LEU A 452 -12.76 9.93 -21.26
CA LEU A 452 -12.95 8.65 -20.57
C LEU A 452 -13.27 8.82 -19.09
N ARG A 453 -12.88 9.95 -18.49
CA ARG A 453 -13.07 10.25 -17.07
C ARG A 453 -14.53 10.13 -16.60
N PRO A 454 -15.55 10.72 -17.24
CA PRO A 454 -16.94 10.57 -16.77
C PRO A 454 -17.41 9.11 -16.75
N LEU A 455 -16.98 8.32 -17.74
CA LEU A 455 -17.30 6.90 -17.81
C LEU A 455 -16.58 6.11 -16.69
N TRP A 456 -15.31 6.43 -16.42
CA TRP A 456 -14.57 5.87 -15.29
C TRP A 456 -15.22 6.22 -13.95
N GLU A 457 -15.67 7.46 -13.77
CA GLU A 457 -16.29 7.91 -12.52
C GLU A 457 -17.55 7.11 -12.16
N VAL A 458 -18.28 6.61 -13.18
CA VAL A 458 -19.41 5.68 -13.02
C VAL A 458 -18.95 4.24 -12.79
N LEU A 459 -17.90 3.78 -13.49
CA LEU A 459 -17.46 2.39 -13.46
C LEU A 459 -16.57 2.03 -12.26
N GLN A 460 -15.87 3.00 -11.69
CA GLN A 460 -14.86 2.77 -10.66
C GLN A 460 -15.42 2.03 -9.44
N GLU A 461 -16.69 2.23 -9.06
CA GLU A 461 -17.31 1.54 -7.93
C GLU A 461 -17.35 0.01 -8.11
N GLN A 462 -17.43 -0.44 -9.37
CA GLN A 462 -17.51 -1.86 -9.72
C GLN A 462 -16.13 -2.47 -9.88
N VAL A 463 -15.17 -1.71 -10.45
CA VAL A 463 -13.85 -2.20 -10.85
C VAL A 463 -12.76 -1.93 -9.82
N TYR A 464 -12.81 -0.82 -9.11
CA TYR A 464 -11.77 -0.36 -8.21
C TYR A 464 -12.13 -0.67 -6.75
N PRO A 465 -11.59 -1.76 -6.17
CA PRO A 465 -12.09 -2.32 -4.91
C PRO A 465 -11.76 -1.45 -3.68
N TRP A 466 -10.78 -0.54 -3.79
CA TRP A 466 -10.25 0.23 -2.66
C TRP A 466 -10.90 1.61 -2.47
N ASN A 467 -11.83 2.02 -3.33
CA ASN A 467 -12.58 3.27 -3.14
C ASN A 467 -13.93 2.98 -2.44
N ALA A 468 -13.91 2.96 -1.11
CA ALA A 468 -15.10 2.69 -0.29
C ALA A 468 -16.05 3.89 -0.19
N ALA A 469 -15.54 5.13 -0.27
CA ALA A 469 -16.31 6.35 -0.02
C ALA A 469 -17.34 6.67 -1.12
N VAL A 470 -17.17 6.14 -2.33
CA VAL A 470 -18.10 6.33 -3.45
C VAL A 470 -19.27 5.31 -3.41
N ARG A 471 -19.18 4.25 -2.60
CA ARG A 471 -20.23 3.21 -2.48
C ARG A 471 -21.52 3.68 -1.81
N VAL A 472 -21.62 4.96 -1.41
CA VAL A 472 -22.75 5.55 -0.69
C VAL A 472 -23.58 6.49 -1.57
N LYS A 473 -23.57 6.33 -2.90
CA LYS A 473 -24.75 6.75 -3.66
C LYS A 473 -25.88 5.78 -3.35
N GLU A 474 -26.95 6.31 -2.78
CA GLU A 474 -28.15 5.59 -2.39
C GLU A 474 -28.54 4.57 -3.47
N ARG A 475 -28.84 3.34 -3.04
CA ARG A 475 -29.22 2.18 -3.87
C ARG A 475 -30.46 2.40 -4.75
N GLY A 476 -30.97 3.63 -4.88
CA GLY A 476 -32.21 3.98 -5.54
C GLY A 476 -32.12 4.34 -7.02
N GLU A 477 -31.01 4.91 -7.53
CA GLU A 477 -31.08 5.59 -8.84
C GLU A 477 -29.99 5.23 -9.87
N VAL A 478 -28.86 4.62 -9.49
CA VAL A 478 -27.75 4.36 -10.44
C VAL A 478 -27.83 2.97 -11.10
N LEU A 479 -28.66 2.07 -10.58
CA LEU A 479 -28.79 0.70 -11.09
C LEU A 479 -29.61 0.58 -12.38
N ASP A 480 -30.21 1.67 -12.87
CA ASP A 480 -31.04 1.66 -14.08
C ASP A 480 -30.26 2.01 -15.37
N ALA A 481 -29.06 2.59 -15.24
CA ALA A 481 -28.12 2.65 -16.34
C ALA A 481 -27.41 1.30 -16.45
N ARG A 482 -28.10 0.32 -17.03
CA ARG A 482 -27.45 -0.87 -17.59
C ARG A 482 -26.34 -0.40 -18.51
N LEU A 483 -25.10 -0.37 -18.02
CA LEU A 483 -23.95 -0.36 -18.89
C LEU A 483 -24.08 -1.61 -19.76
N GLU A 484 -24.31 -1.42 -21.04
CA GLU A 484 -24.37 -2.51 -22.01
C GLU A 484 -23.03 -3.28 -22.08
N VAL A 485 -21.97 -2.75 -21.45
CA VAL A 485 -20.60 -3.25 -21.46
C VAL A 485 -20.17 -3.67 -20.05
N ASP A 486 -19.61 -4.88 -19.92
CA ASP A 486 -18.98 -5.34 -18.68
C ASP A 486 -17.82 -4.39 -18.26
N PRO A 487 -17.80 -3.88 -17.02
CA PRO A 487 -16.73 -3.00 -16.52
C PRO A 487 -15.32 -3.58 -16.69
N LYS A 488 -15.16 -4.91 -16.66
CA LYS A 488 -13.90 -5.59 -16.90
C LYS A 488 -13.43 -5.43 -18.35
N ILE A 489 -14.36 -5.48 -19.31
CA ILE A 489 -14.05 -5.24 -20.73
C ILE A 489 -13.59 -3.79 -20.93
N PHE A 490 -14.23 -2.83 -20.25
CA PHE A 490 -13.78 -1.44 -20.28
C PHE A 490 -12.33 -1.30 -19.78
N ALA A 491 -12.03 -1.87 -18.61
CA ALA A 491 -10.68 -1.84 -18.05
C ALA A 491 -9.66 -2.46 -19.03
N ASP A 492 -9.95 -3.65 -19.56
CA ASP A 492 -9.06 -4.35 -20.50
C ASP A 492 -8.86 -3.57 -21.81
N VAL A 493 -9.89 -2.89 -22.31
CA VAL A 493 -9.73 -2.01 -23.48
C VAL A 493 -8.76 -0.87 -23.20
N VAL A 494 -8.88 -0.23 -22.04
CA VAL A 494 -7.99 0.87 -21.63
C VAL A 494 -6.55 0.37 -21.44
N VAL A 495 -6.36 -0.78 -20.77
CA VAL A 495 -5.04 -1.40 -20.57
C VAL A 495 -4.41 -1.73 -21.92
N GLY A 496 -5.14 -2.39 -22.81
CA GLY A 496 -4.65 -2.73 -24.14
C GLY A 496 -4.28 -1.51 -24.97
N ALA A 497 -5.07 -0.43 -24.88
CA ALA A 497 -4.77 0.85 -25.53
C ALA A 497 -3.48 1.48 -24.98
N ALA A 498 -3.27 1.43 -23.67
CA ALA A 498 -2.05 1.93 -23.02
C ALA A 498 -0.79 1.17 -23.48
N VAL A 499 -0.88 -0.15 -23.62
CA VAL A 499 0.22 -0.98 -24.18
C VAL A 499 0.50 -0.60 -25.64
N LEU A 500 -0.54 -0.49 -26.47
CA LEU A 500 -0.40 -0.11 -27.88
C LEU A 500 0.23 1.27 -28.03
N ALA A 501 -0.26 2.26 -27.27
CA ALA A 501 0.28 3.60 -27.25
C ALA A 501 1.77 3.60 -26.87
N ALA A 502 2.15 2.85 -25.82
CA ALA A 502 3.55 2.75 -25.41
C ALA A 502 4.42 2.05 -26.47
N ALA A 503 3.90 1.03 -27.15
CA ALA A 503 4.60 0.28 -28.19
C ALA A 503 4.78 1.06 -29.51
N ALA A 504 3.92 2.05 -29.76
CA ALA A 504 3.93 2.89 -30.96
C ALA A 504 4.88 4.09 -30.86
N GLN A 505 5.36 4.43 -29.66
CA GLN A 505 6.32 5.54 -29.49
C GLN A 505 7.69 5.14 -30.03
N GLU A 506 8.05 5.68 -31.20
CA GLU A 506 9.35 5.50 -31.87
C GLU A 506 10.25 6.73 -31.66
N GLY A 507 10.70 6.96 -30.43
CA GLY A 507 11.74 7.96 -30.10
C GLY A 507 11.25 9.40 -29.91
N LYS A 508 9.94 9.66 -30.06
CA LYS A 508 9.27 10.88 -29.56
C LYS A 508 8.51 10.56 -28.28
N ASP A 509 9.27 10.14 -27.28
CA ASP A 509 8.73 9.60 -26.03
C ASP A 509 8.29 10.76 -25.14
N ASP A 510 7.00 11.08 -25.19
CA ASP A 510 6.41 12.05 -24.28
C ASP A 510 5.06 11.57 -23.71
N LEU A 511 4.81 11.92 -22.45
CA LEU A 511 3.62 11.52 -21.70
C LEU A 511 2.33 12.06 -22.34
N LYS A 512 2.35 13.28 -22.91
CA LYS A 512 1.15 13.91 -23.46
C LYS A 512 0.69 13.18 -24.73
N THR A 513 1.62 12.84 -25.61
CA THR A 513 1.35 12.02 -26.79
C THR A 513 0.85 10.64 -26.38
N TRP A 514 1.47 10.00 -25.38
CA TRP A 514 1.01 8.70 -24.88
C TRP A 514 -0.44 8.76 -24.37
N LEU A 515 -0.79 9.75 -23.55
CA LEU A 515 -2.16 9.93 -23.04
C LEU A 515 -3.16 10.17 -24.17
N ARG A 516 -2.79 10.99 -25.16
CA ARG A 516 -3.61 11.24 -26.35
C ARG A 516 -3.84 9.95 -27.17
N ASP A 517 -2.80 9.13 -27.33
CA ASP A 517 -2.91 7.88 -28.07
C ASP A 517 -3.75 6.86 -27.30
N VAL A 518 -3.60 6.78 -25.96
CA VAL A 518 -4.48 5.99 -25.09
C VAL A 518 -5.94 6.40 -25.28
N GLU A 519 -6.23 7.71 -25.25
CA GLU A 519 -7.58 8.24 -25.45
C GLU A 519 -8.17 7.79 -26.78
N VAL A 520 -7.44 7.99 -27.88
CA VAL A 520 -7.90 7.66 -29.24
C VAL A 520 -8.15 6.15 -29.38
N LEU A 521 -7.19 5.33 -28.95
CA LEU A 521 -7.25 3.87 -29.07
C LEU A 521 -8.35 3.28 -28.19
N ALA A 522 -8.44 3.70 -26.92
CA ALA A 522 -9.46 3.22 -26.00
C ALA A 522 -10.86 3.64 -26.46
N THR A 523 -11.05 4.91 -26.87
CA THR A 523 -12.33 5.40 -27.38
C THR A 523 -12.79 4.59 -28.58
N ARG A 524 -11.88 4.23 -29.49
CA ARG A 524 -12.19 3.38 -30.64
C ARG A 524 -12.58 1.98 -30.22
N GLY A 525 -11.77 1.33 -29.37
CA GLY A 525 -12.04 -0.01 -28.86
C GLY A 525 -13.42 -0.10 -28.19
N LEU A 526 -13.80 0.91 -27.40
CA LEU A 526 -15.11 0.98 -26.75
C LEU A 526 -16.26 1.16 -27.73
N ARG A 527 -16.08 1.89 -28.85
CA ARG A 527 -17.09 1.98 -29.92
C ARG A 527 -17.31 0.62 -30.59
N GLU A 528 -16.26 -0.14 -30.85
CA GLU A 528 -16.36 -1.49 -31.45
C GLU A 528 -17.07 -2.47 -30.50
N VAL A 529 -16.80 -2.38 -29.19
CA VAL A 529 -17.52 -3.15 -28.17
C VAL A 529 -19.01 -2.85 -28.23
N ARG A 530 -19.41 -1.56 -28.24
CA ARG A 530 -20.82 -1.15 -28.34
C ARG A 530 -21.48 -1.63 -29.63
N ALA A 531 -20.80 -1.51 -30.77
CA ALA A 531 -21.32 -2.00 -32.05
C ALA A 531 -21.54 -3.52 -32.05
N SER A 532 -20.61 -4.28 -31.46
CA SER A 532 -20.70 -5.74 -31.33
C SER A 532 -21.84 -6.17 -30.41
N LEU A 533 -22.07 -5.43 -29.32
CA LEU A 533 -23.20 -5.65 -28.41
C LEU A 533 -24.54 -5.37 -29.09
N ALA A 534 -24.67 -4.26 -29.81
CA ALA A 534 -25.88 -3.92 -30.55
C ALA A 534 -26.23 -4.99 -31.61
N GLU A 535 -25.23 -5.48 -32.36
CA GLU A 535 -25.40 -6.58 -33.32
C GLU A 535 -25.79 -7.89 -32.62
N SER A 536 -25.18 -8.20 -31.47
CA SER A 536 -25.56 -9.37 -30.67
C SER A 536 -26.99 -9.28 -30.14
N GLN A 537 -27.41 -8.11 -29.63
CA GLN A 537 -28.78 -7.88 -29.17
C GLN A 537 -29.78 -8.01 -30.32
N LYS A 538 -29.46 -7.48 -31.51
CA LYS A 538 -30.29 -7.64 -32.72
C LYS A 538 -30.44 -9.11 -33.11
N ARG A 539 -29.35 -9.89 -33.07
CA ARG A 539 -29.39 -11.34 -33.33
C ARG A 539 -30.18 -12.11 -32.29
N SER A 540 -29.99 -11.81 -31.02
CA SER A 540 -30.75 -12.43 -29.93
C SER A 540 -32.24 -12.10 -30.03
N GLY A 541 -32.59 -10.85 -30.32
CA GLY A 541 -33.99 -10.44 -30.57
C GLY A 541 -34.61 -11.16 -31.76
N ALA A 542 -33.85 -11.32 -32.86
CA ALA A 542 -34.27 -12.11 -34.01
C ALA A 542 -34.36 -13.63 -33.71
N LEU A 543 -33.59 -14.12 -32.73
CA LEU A 543 -33.66 -15.52 -32.29
C LEU A 543 -34.89 -15.76 -31.42
N VAL A 544 -35.19 -14.83 -30.50
CA VAL A 544 -36.39 -14.85 -29.66
C VAL A 544 -37.64 -14.72 -30.52
N SER A 545 -37.67 -13.81 -31.50
CA SER A 545 -38.81 -13.69 -32.41
C SER A 545 -39.02 -14.96 -33.25
N LYS A 546 -37.95 -15.65 -33.67
CA LYS A 546 -38.03 -16.95 -34.34
C LYS A 546 -38.48 -18.10 -33.43
N LEU A 547 -38.18 -18.02 -32.13
CA LEU A 547 -38.66 -18.97 -31.13
C LEU A 547 -40.14 -18.75 -30.82
N ASP A 548 -40.60 -17.49 -30.74
CA ASP A 548 -42.01 -17.14 -30.59
C ASP A 548 -42.83 -17.51 -31.83
N GLU A 549 -42.32 -17.28 -33.05
CA GLU A 549 -42.95 -17.76 -34.28
C GLU A 549 -43.06 -19.29 -34.34
N ARG A 550 -42.05 -20.02 -33.83
CA ARG A 550 -42.11 -21.49 -33.74
C ARG A 550 -43.03 -22.00 -32.64
N ALA A 551 -43.18 -21.26 -31.53
CA ALA A 551 -44.13 -21.56 -30.47
C ALA A 551 -45.58 -21.32 -30.92
N LEU A 552 -45.81 -20.30 -31.76
CA LEU A 552 -47.11 -20.02 -32.40
C LEU A 552 -47.47 -21.02 -33.53
N LEU A 553 -46.47 -21.68 -34.12
CA LEU A 553 -46.68 -22.74 -35.13
C LEU A 553 -46.78 -24.15 -34.53
N ALA A 554 -46.65 -24.29 -33.21
CA ALA A 554 -46.76 -25.54 -32.48
C ALA A 554 -48.05 -25.59 -31.63
N GLU A 555 -49.21 -25.33 -32.24
CA GLU A 555 -50.47 -25.81 -31.66
C GLU A 555 -50.62 -27.31 -31.98
N PRO A 556 -50.73 -28.20 -30.98
CA PRO A 556 -51.10 -29.58 -31.23
C PRO A 556 -52.59 -29.64 -31.56
N SER A 557 -52.93 -30.14 -32.74
CA SER A 557 -54.30 -30.50 -33.11
C SER A 557 -54.82 -31.63 -32.21
N LEU A 558 -55.37 -31.28 -31.05
CA LEU A 558 -56.15 -32.17 -30.22
C LEU A 558 -57.64 -31.89 -30.47
N THR A 559 -58.21 -32.54 -31.48
CA THR A 559 -59.63 -32.89 -31.46
C THR A 559 -59.92 -34.11 -32.35
N LYS A 560 -60.56 -35.11 -31.71
CA LYS A 560 -61.41 -36.22 -32.22
C LYS A 560 -60.72 -37.55 -32.61
N ALA A 561 -60.62 -38.45 -31.64
CA ALA A 561 -61.63 -39.52 -31.43
C ALA A 561 -61.70 -39.87 -29.94
#